data_AF-A0A2T2UN91-F1
#
_entry.id   AF-A0A2T2UN91-F1
#
_cell.length_a   1.000
_cell.length_b   1.000
_cell.length_c   1.000
_cell.angle_alpha   90.00
_cell.angle_beta   90.00
_cell.angle_gamma   90.00
#
_symmetry.space_group_name_H-M   'P 1'
#
loop_
_entity.id
_entity.type
_entity.pdbx_description
1 polymer ?
#
loop_
_entity_poly.entity_id
_entity_poly.type
_entity_poly.pdbx_seq_one_letter_code
_entity_poly.pdbx_strand_id
1 'polypeptide(L)'
;MPCSRLFASEPATPRDEDYSQWYQDVVRNGQLAENSPARGCMIIKPNGMALWENMRDQLDQMFKDTGHENYYFPLFIPERYMEREAEHVEGFAKECAVVTHSRLTQDEEGTLIPDPESELGENYIVRPTSETIIWDTYSKWIQSYRDLPLLYNQWANVVRWEMRPRLFLR
;
A
#
# COMPACT_ATOMS: atom_id res chain seq x y z
N MET A 1 18.30 -20.08 31.24
CA MET A 1 17.22 -19.50 30.41
C MET A 1 16.67 -20.61 29.55
N PRO A 2 15.36 -20.94 29.62
CA PRO A 2 14.82 -22.08 28.91
C PRO A 2 14.76 -21.77 27.41
N CYS A 3 15.29 -22.72 26.63
CA CYS A 3 15.29 -22.78 25.18
C CYS A 3 13.87 -22.56 24.65
N SER A 4 13.73 -21.57 23.76
CA SER A 4 12.48 -21.19 23.11
C SER A 4 11.83 -22.38 22.41
N ARG A 5 10.52 -22.51 22.61
CA ARG A 5 9.62 -23.51 22.01
C ARG A 5 9.97 -23.75 20.54
N LEU A 6 10.36 -24.99 20.23
CA LEU A 6 10.22 -25.56 18.90
C LEU A 6 8.73 -25.56 18.57
N PHE A 7 8.27 -24.55 17.83
CA PHE A 7 6.97 -24.62 17.18
C PHE A 7 7.09 -25.75 16.15
N ALA A 8 6.39 -26.86 16.38
CA ALA A 8 6.23 -27.87 15.36
C ALA A 8 5.44 -27.23 14.20
N SER A 9 6.15 -26.80 13.15
CA SER A 9 5.51 -26.38 11.91
C SER A 9 4.86 -27.61 11.29
N GLU A 10 3.56 -27.55 11.06
CA GLU A 10 2.85 -28.58 10.29
C GLU A 10 3.57 -28.75 8.93
N PRO A 11 3.73 -29.98 8.43
CA PRO A 11 4.33 -30.20 7.13
C PRO A 11 3.51 -29.46 6.07
N ALA A 12 4.18 -28.69 5.21
CA ALA A 12 3.52 -28.00 4.12
C ALA A 12 2.97 -29.00 3.09
N THR A 13 1.81 -28.71 2.51
CA THR A 13 1.25 -29.48 1.40
C THR A 13 2.27 -29.59 0.25
N PRO A 14 2.45 -30.75 -0.41
CA PRO A 14 3.30 -30.85 -1.58
C PRO A 14 2.91 -29.85 -2.67
N ARG A 15 3.90 -29.16 -3.23
CA ARG A 15 3.68 -28.06 -4.18
C ARG A 15 2.95 -28.50 -5.45
N ASP A 16 3.18 -29.73 -5.88
CA ASP A 16 2.60 -30.36 -7.07
C ASP A 16 1.16 -30.85 -6.86
N GLU A 17 0.74 -31.08 -5.61
CA GLU A 17 -0.63 -31.46 -5.26
C GLU A 17 -1.56 -30.25 -5.16
N ASP A 18 -1.18 -29.25 -4.36
CA ASP A 18 -1.92 -27.99 -4.23
C ASP A 18 -0.97 -26.81 -4.00
N TYR A 19 -0.68 -26.11 -5.09
CA TYR A 19 0.17 -24.92 -5.07
C TYR A 19 -0.40 -23.80 -4.19
N SER A 20 -1.72 -23.64 -4.15
CA SER A 20 -2.35 -22.54 -3.40
C SER A 20 -2.24 -22.77 -1.91
N GLN A 21 -2.48 -24.01 -1.44
CA GLN A 21 -2.30 -24.38 -0.05
C GLN A 21 -0.82 -24.39 0.34
N TRP A 22 0.06 -24.96 -0.50
CA TRP A 22 1.51 -24.94 -0.29
C TRP A 22 2.04 -23.52 -0.07
N TYR A 23 1.61 -22.54 -0.89
CA TYR A 23 2.04 -21.16 -0.73
C TYR A 23 1.62 -20.56 0.62
N GLN A 24 0.37 -20.81 1.04
CA GLN A 24 -0.12 -20.36 2.34
C GLN A 24 0.65 -21.02 3.49
N ASP A 25 0.96 -22.31 3.39
CA ASP A 25 1.75 -23.04 4.37
C ASP A 25 3.17 -22.49 4.48
N VAL A 26 3.81 -22.17 3.35
CA VAL A 26 5.16 -21.56 3.34
C VAL A 26 5.14 -20.20 4.04
N VAL A 27 4.18 -19.33 3.71
CA VAL A 27 4.04 -18.00 4.33
C VAL A 27 3.79 -18.12 5.84
N ARG A 28 2.90 -19.05 6.24
CA ARG A 28 2.53 -19.32 7.64
C ARG A 28 3.69 -19.92 8.43
N ASN A 29 4.28 -21.01 7.95
CA ASN A 29 5.37 -21.72 8.60
C ASN A 29 6.63 -20.87 8.67
N GLY A 30 6.90 -20.07 7.63
CA GLY A 30 7.97 -19.09 7.60
C GLY A 30 7.72 -17.86 8.49
N GLN A 31 6.56 -17.73 9.14
CA GLN A 31 6.19 -16.56 9.93
C GLN A 31 6.41 -15.26 9.15
N LEU A 32 6.01 -15.22 7.87
CA LEU A 32 6.24 -14.07 6.99
C LEU A 32 5.13 -13.03 7.10
N ALA A 33 3.87 -13.47 7.06
CA ALA A 33 2.71 -12.61 7.23
C ALA A 33 1.48 -13.40 7.71
N GLU A 34 0.46 -12.67 8.16
CA GLU A 34 -0.87 -13.19 8.47
C GLU A 34 -1.95 -12.21 8.03
N ASN A 35 -3.20 -12.67 7.94
CA ASN A 35 -4.33 -11.81 7.58
C ASN A 35 -4.61 -10.80 8.69
N SER A 36 -4.85 -9.55 8.30
CA SER A 36 -5.34 -8.49 9.20
C SER A 36 -6.84 -8.65 9.46
N PRO A 37 -7.39 -8.12 10.58
CA PRO A 37 -8.83 -7.93 10.73
C PRO A 37 -9.44 -7.06 9.63
N ALA A 38 -8.65 -6.15 9.04
CA ALA A 38 -9.05 -5.42 7.85
C ALA A 38 -8.99 -6.33 6.62
N ARG A 39 -10.14 -6.53 5.96
CA ARG A 39 -10.26 -7.38 4.78
C ARG A 39 -9.27 -6.96 3.69
N GLY A 40 -8.52 -7.92 3.15
CA GLY A 40 -7.55 -7.67 2.09
C GLY A 40 -6.22 -7.07 2.56
N CYS A 41 -6.08 -6.79 3.86
CA CYS A 41 -4.81 -6.34 4.42
C CYS A 41 -4.06 -7.50 5.08
N MET A 42 -2.74 -7.34 5.18
CA MET A 42 -1.86 -8.30 5.85
C MET A 42 -1.05 -7.63 6.96
N ILE A 43 -0.77 -8.39 8.00
CA ILE A 43 0.23 -8.05 9.00
C ILE A 43 1.52 -8.75 8.58
N ILE A 44 2.54 -7.97 8.20
CA ILE A 44 3.86 -8.51 7.85
C ILE A 44 4.65 -8.69 9.14
N LYS A 45 5.06 -9.93 9.42
CA LYS A 45 5.82 -10.30 10.62
C LYS A 45 7.30 -9.95 10.48
N PRO A 46 8.09 -9.98 11.57
CA PRO A 46 9.52 -9.63 11.52
C PRO A 46 10.31 -10.36 10.44
N ASN A 47 10.04 -11.66 10.19
CA ASN A 47 10.75 -12.40 9.14
C ASN A 47 10.38 -11.90 7.73
N GLY A 48 9.09 -11.60 7.48
CA GLY A 48 8.66 -11.01 6.20
C GLY A 48 9.18 -9.58 6.01
N MET A 49 9.19 -8.78 7.09
CA MET A 49 9.72 -7.42 7.07
C MET A 49 11.22 -7.41 6.80
N ALA A 50 11.99 -8.33 7.38
CA ALA A 50 13.43 -8.45 7.12
C ALA A 50 13.71 -8.73 5.64
N LEU A 51 12.90 -9.56 4.97
CA LEU A 51 13.02 -9.79 3.52
C LEU A 51 12.77 -8.50 2.73
N TRP A 52 11.72 -7.75 3.09
CA TRP A 52 11.41 -6.47 2.48
C TRP A 52 12.54 -5.45 2.67
N GLU A 53 13.06 -5.31 3.89
CA GLU A 53 14.16 -4.39 4.20
C GLU A 53 15.41 -4.71 3.39
N ASN A 54 15.79 -5.99 3.30
CA ASN A 54 16.93 -6.42 2.51
C ASN A 54 16.78 -6.09 1.01
N MET A 55 15.58 -6.28 0.44
CA MET A 55 15.32 -5.94 -0.97
C MET A 55 15.31 -4.42 -1.18
N ARG A 56 14.60 -3.70 -0.31
CA ARG A 56 14.48 -2.24 -0.34
C ARG A 56 15.86 -1.60 -0.28
N ASP A 57 16.70 -1.99 0.68
CA ASP A 57 17.99 -1.34 0.91
C ASP A 57 18.96 -1.53 -0.26
N GLN A 58 18.94 -2.71 -0.89
CA GLN A 58 19.71 -2.97 -2.11
C GLN A 58 19.22 -2.11 -3.27
N LEU A 59 17.91 -2.06 -3.51
CA LEU A 59 17.33 -1.25 -4.59
C LEU A 59 17.54 0.24 -4.34
N ASP A 60 17.40 0.70 -3.09
CA ASP A 60 17.61 2.07 -2.69
C ASP A 60 19.05 2.52 -2.97
N GLN A 61 20.03 1.67 -2.69
CA GLN A 61 21.42 1.92 -3.04
C GLN A 61 21.59 2.01 -4.57
N MET A 62 21.04 1.07 -5.33
CA MET A 62 21.11 1.08 -6.79
C MET A 62 20.47 2.33 -7.42
N PHE A 63 19.35 2.81 -6.87
CA PHE A 63 18.70 4.04 -7.31
C PHE A 63 19.58 5.27 -7.01
N LYS A 64 20.18 5.33 -5.82
CA LYS A 64 21.11 6.41 -5.44
C LYS A 64 22.38 6.42 -6.30
N ASP A 65 22.92 5.25 -6.61
CA ASP A 65 24.11 5.10 -7.48
C ASP A 65 23.84 5.63 -8.90
N THR A 66 22.57 5.69 -9.32
CA THR A 66 22.14 6.22 -10.61
C THR A 66 21.61 7.66 -10.54
N GLY A 67 21.79 8.34 -9.41
CA GLY A 67 21.44 9.75 -9.23
C GLY A 67 19.98 10.01 -8.85
N HIS A 68 19.23 8.98 -8.42
CA HIS A 68 17.87 9.18 -7.92
C HIS A 68 17.89 9.69 -6.47
N GLU A 69 16.92 10.55 -6.15
CA GLU A 69 16.69 11.06 -4.80
C GLU A 69 15.33 10.59 -4.27
N ASN A 70 15.29 10.22 -2.99
CA ASN A 70 14.04 9.80 -2.36
C ASN A 70 13.17 11.02 -2.01
N TYR A 71 11.94 11.00 -2.47
CA TYR A 71 10.88 11.95 -2.12
C TYR A 71 9.72 11.23 -1.44
N TYR A 72 8.91 11.98 -0.70
CA TYR A 72 7.67 11.49 -0.13
C TYR A 72 6.51 12.42 -0.46
N PHE A 73 5.56 11.90 -1.20
CA PHE A 73 4.29 12.52 -1.54
C PHE A 73 3.19 12.03 -0.58
N PRO A 74 2.18 12.86 -0.30
CA PRO A 74 1.06 12.50 0.56
C PRO A 74 0.34 11.21 0.17
N LEU A 75 -0.24 10.55 1.18
CA LEU A 75 -1.09 9.37 1.00
C LEU A 75 -2.43 9.71 0.33
N PHE A 76 -2.98 10.89 0.64
CA PHE A 76 -4.28 11.35 0.16
C PHE A 76 -4.13 12.20 -1.10
N ILE A 77 -4.94 11.87 -2.11
CA ILE A 77 -5.00 12.56 -3.39
C ILE A 77 -6.40 13.18 -3.51
N PRO A 78 -6.53 14.51 -3.66
CA PRO A 78 -7.83 15.15 -3.91
C PRO A 78 -8.50 14.55 -5.16
N GLU A 79 -9.80 14.26 -5.07
CA GLU A 79 -10.58 13.58 -6.11
C GLU A 79 -10.45 14.26 -7.49
N ARG A 80 -10.41 15.60 -7.54
CA ARG A 80 -10.25 16.37 -8.78
C ARG A 80 -9.00 16.03 -9.59
N TYR A 81 -7.93 15.51 -8.95
CA TYR A 81 -6.73 15.10 -9.66
C TYR A 81 -6.91 13.79 -10.40
N MET A 82 -7.80 12.90 -9.92
CA MET A 82 -8.15 11.69 -10.64
C MET A 82 -9.03 12.02 -11.84
N GLU A 83 -10.02 12.90 -11.70
CA GLU A 83 -10.91 13.31 -12.79
C GLU A 83 -10.16 13.88 -14.02
N ARG A 84 -9.05 14.58 -13.80
CA ARG A 84 -8.20 15.13 -14.86
C ARG A 84 -7.52 14.07 -15.71
N GLU A 85 -7.34 12.87 -15.17
CA GLU A 85 -6.64 11.74 -15.80
C GLU A 85 -7.65 10.65 -16.23
N ALA A 86 -8.70 11.05 -16.97
CA ALA A 86 -9.84 10.20 -17.33
C ALA A 86 -9.46 8.84 -17.95
N GLU A 87 -8.34 8.76 -18.68
CA GLU A 87 -7.84 7.50 -19.26
C GLU A 87 -7.26 6.55 -18.18
N HIS A 88 -6.66 7.07 -17.12
CA HIS A 88 -6.19 6.29 -15.97
C HIS A 88 -7.36 5.91 -15.03
N VAL A 89 -8.42 6.72 -14.98
CA VAL A 89 -9.59 6.53 -14.11
C VAL A 89 -10.33 5.22 -14.40
N GLU A 90 -10.48 4.81 -15.66
CA GLU A 90 -11.27 3.60 -15.97
C GLU A 90 -10.71 2.31 -15.34
N GLY A 91 -9.38 2.24 -15.18
CA GLY A 91 -8.69 1.12 -14.53
C GLY A 91 -8.69 1.22 -13.00
N PHE A 92 -8.45 2.41 -12.45
CA PHE A 92 -8.27 2.58 -11.00
C PHE A 92 -9.56 2.88 -10.22
N ALA A 93 -10.58 3.47 -10.85
CA ALA A 93 -11.78 3.95 -10.15
C ALA A 93 -12.52 2.84 -9.38
N LYS A 94 -12.48 1.61 -9.88
CA LYS A 94 -13.15 0.47 -9.23
C LYS A 94 -12.43 -0.02 -7.97
N GLU A 95 -11.19 0.41 -7.74
CA GLU A 95 -10.30 -0.09 -6.68
C GLU A 95 -9.86 1.01 -5.70
N CYS A 96 -10.42 2.22 -5.79
CA CYS A 96 -10.05 3.34 -4.93
C CYS A 96 -10.80 3.33 -3.59
N ALA A 97 -10.07 3.54 -2.49
CA ALA A 97 -10.69 3.87 -1.20
C ALA A 97 -10.89 5.40 -1.09
N VAL A 98 -12.07 5.82 -0.65
CA VAL A 98 -12.48 7.24 -0.62
C VAL A 98 -12.72 7.69 0.81
N VAL A 99 -12.12 8.82 1.19
CA VAL A 99 -12.34 9.51 2.47
C VAL A 99 -13.30 10.66 2.23
N THR A 100 -14.47 10.58 2.85
CA THR A 100 -15.58 11.54 2.69
C THR A 100 -15.83 12.36 3.96
N HIS A 101 -15.35 11.89 5.12
CA HIS A 101 -15.61 12.51 6.42
C HIS A 101 -14.33 12.61 7.24
N SER A 102 -14.23 13.64 8.08
CA SER A 102 -13.03 13.91 8.90
C SER A 102 -13.09 13.32 10.31
N ARG A 103 -14.28 13.04 10.84
CA ARG A 103 -14.45 12.53 12.20
C ARG A 103 -15.56 11.49 12.31
N LEU A 104 -15.51 10.74 13.40
CA LEU A 104 -16.56 9.80 13.80
C LEU A 104 -17.36 10.41 14.96
N THR A 105 -18.65 10.13 15.01
CA THR A 105 -19.54 10.42 16.14
C THR A 105 -20.27 9.13 16.53
N GLN A 106 -21.02 9.17 17.63
CA GLN A 106 -21.91 8.09 18.03
C GLN A 106 -23.34 8.41 17.58
N ASP A 107 -24.04 7.40 17.07
CA ASP A 107 -25.49 7.49 16.87
C ASP A 107 -26.25 7.39 18.20
N GLU A 108 -27.58 7.48 18.15
CA GLU A 108 -28.46 7.39 19.33
C GLU A 108 -28.32 6.04 20.07
N GLU A 109 -27.81 5.00 19.40
CA GLU A 109 -27.59 3.65 19.94
C GLU A 109 -26.14 3.46 20.46
N GLY A 110 -25.27 4.46 20.34
CA GLY A 110 -23.87 4.42 20.77
C GLY A 110 -22.89 3.82 19.75
N THR A 111 -23.33 3.55 18.52
CA THR A 111 -22.49 2.99 17.44
C THR A 111 -21.68 4.10 16.78
N LEU A 112 -20.39 3.83 16.51
CA LEU A 112 -19.52 4.77 15.80
C LEU A 112 -19.89 4.86 14.32
N ILE A 113 -20.26 6.06 13.87
CA ILE A 113 -20.58 6.40 12.48
C ILE A 113 -19.75 7.60 12.02
N PRO A 114 -19.54 7.81 10.71
CA PRO A 114 -19.04 9.09 10.19
C PRO A 114 -19.96 10.22 10.66
N ASP A 115 -19.39 11.28 11.23
CA ASP A 115 -20.18 12.42 11.69
C ASP A 115 -20.73 13.18 10.48
N PRO A 116 -22.06 13.28 10.30
CA PRO A 116 -22.66 13.96 9.15
C PRO A 116 -22.25 15.44 9.04
N GLU A 117 -21.93 16.10 10.15
CA GLU A 117 -21.46 17.50 10.15
C GLU A 117 -19.96 17.63 9.82
N SER A 118 -19.30 16.52 9.47
CA SER A 118 -17.86 16.44 9.17
C SER A 118 -17.52 16.07 7.73
N GLU A 119 -18.55 16.06 6.88
CA GLU A 119 -18.41 15.86 5.44
C GLU A 119 -17.41 16.85 4.87
N LEU A 120 -16.48 16.32 4.08
CA LEU A 120 -15.41 17.09 3.46
C LEU A 120 -15.94 17.84 2.24
N GLY A 121 -15.52 19.09 2.04
CA GLY A 121 -15.88 19.86 0.84
C GLY A 121 -15.32 19.30 -0.47
N GLU A 122 -14.32 18.43 -0.39
CA GLU A 122 -13.79 17.63 -1.49
C GLU A 122 -13.37 16.26 -0.92
N ASN A 123 -13.66 15.18 -1.63
CA ASN A 123 -13.25 13.85 -1.22
C ASN A 123 -11.75 13.64 -1.46
N TYR A 124 -11.16 12.77 -0.65
CA TYR A 124 -9.78 12.36 -0.81
C TYR A 124 -9.69 10.88 -1.12
N ILE A 125 -8.93 10.55 -2.15
CA ILE A 125 -8.63 9.18 -2.54
C ILE A 125 -7.37 8.74 -1.81
N VAL A 126 -7.40 7.56 -1.18
CA VAL A 126 -6.17 6.91 -0.70
C VAL A 126 -5.41 6.41 -1.91
N ARG A 127 -4.16 6.84 -2.10
CA ARG A 127 -3.42 6.63 -3.35
C ARG A 127 -3.43 5.15 -3.80
N PRO A 128 -3.98 4.83 -4.99
CA PRO A 128 -3.76 3.54 -5.65
C PRO A 128 -2.43 3.52 -6.42
N THR A 129 -1.98 4.73 -6.78
CA THR A 129 -0.75 5.08 -7.47
C THR A 129 -0.48 6.58 -7.24
N SER A 130 0.74 7.07 -7.42
CA SER A 130 1.14 8.44 -7.00
C SER A 130 1.25 9.43 -8.16
N GLU A 131 0.99 9.00 -9.38
CA GLU A 131 1.35 9.74 -10.58
C GLU A 131 0.62 11.08 -10.66
N THR A 132 -0.68 11.13 -10.38
CA THR A 132 -1.49 12.36 -10.50
C THR A 132 -0.98 13.49 -9.61
N ILE A 133 -0.57 13.18 -8.37
CA ILE A 133 0.02 14.15 -7.45
C ILE A 133 1.48 14.50 -7.82
N ILE A 134 2.22 13.53 -8.34
CA ILE A 134 3.61 13.74 -8.80
C ILE A 134 3.62 14.67 -10.02
N TRP A 135 2.78 14.43 -11.03
CA TRP A 135 2.73 15.24 -12.25
C TRP A 135 2.27 16.67 -11.98
N ASP A 136 1.27 16.86 -11.11
CA ASP A 136 0.88 18.21 -10.69
C ASP A 136 2.03 18.94 -10.01
N THR A 137 2.78 18.25 -9.14
CA THR A 137 3.94 18.82 -8.47
C THR A 137 5.06 19.15 -9.45
N TYR A 138 5.35 18.23 -10.38
CA TYR A 138 6.38 18.42 -11.41
C TYR A 138 6.04 19.59 -12.33
N SER A 139 4.76 19.81 -12.66
CA SER A 139 4.33 20.96 -13.46
C SER A 139 4.69 22.32 -12.82
N LYS A 140 4.83 22.34 -11.49
CA LYS A 140 5.25 23.52 -10.73
C LYS A 140 6.77 23.59 -10.57
N TRP A 141 7.45 22.45 -10.47
CA TRP A 141 8.90 22.41 -10.28
C TRP A 141 9.69 22.64 -11.56
N ILE A 142 9.23 22.11 -12.69
CA ILE A 142 9.92 22.24 -13.97
C ILE A 142 9.56 23.59 -14.59
N GLN A 143 10.49 24.54 -14.55
CA GLN A 143 10.35 25.86 -15.16
C GLN A 143 11.28 26.04 -16.36
N SER A 144 12.34 25.23 -16.45
CA SER A 144 13.33 25.26 -17.51
C SER A 144 13.83 23.86 -17.85
N TYR A 145 14.44 23.70 -19.03
CA TYR A 145 15.15 22.47 -19.41
C TYR A 145 16.28 22.13 -18.43
N ARG A 146 16.77 23.12 -17.65
CA ARG A 146 17.82 22.93 -16.65
C ARG A 146 17.37 22.22 -15.38
N ASP A 147 16.06 22.18 -15.13
CA ASP A 147 15.49 21.46 -13.98
C ASP A 147 15.40 19.94 -14.27
N LEU A 148 15.79 19.52 -15.48
CA LEU A 148 15.81 18.13 -15.91
C LEU A 148 17.25 17.57 -15.92
N PRO A 149 17.41 16.25 -15.70
CA PRO A 149 16.37 15.25 -15.43
C PRO A 149 15.85 15.28 -13.98
N LEU A 150 14.57 14.94 -13.78
CA LEU A 150 14.04 14.62 -12.46
C LEU A 150 14.14 13.11 -12.24
N LEU A 151 14.98 12.70 -11.29
CA LEU A 151 15.20 11.31 -10.92
C LEU A 151 14.76 11.12 -9.48
N TYR A 152 13.49 10.81 -9.25
CA TYR A 152 12.96 10.64 -7.89
C TYR A 152 12.38 9.25 -7.66
N ASN A 153 12.52 8.77 -6.43
CA ASN A 153 11.98 7.51 -5.95
C ASN A 153 11.12 7.72 -4.69
N GLN A 154 10.12 6.86 -4.47
CA GLN A 154 9.31 6.88 -3.26
C GLN A 154 9.04 5.45 -2.78
N TRP A 155 9.47 5.15 -1.55
CA TRP A 155 9.03 3.96 -0.83
C TRP A 155 7.74 4.25 -0.07
N ALA A 156 6.65 3.60 -0.45
CA ALA A 156 5.32 3.95 -0.01
C ALA A 156 4.37 2.74 0.03
N ASN A 157 3.37 2.82 0.90
CA ASN A 157 2.18 1.97 0.83
C ASN A 157 1.17 2.55 -0.20
N VAL A 158 0.43 1.67 -0.84
CA VAL A 158 -0.70 1.99 -1.72
C VAL A 158 -1.91 1.18 -1.31
N VAL A 159 -3.11 1.67 -1.62
CA VAL A 159 -4.36 0.96 -1.37
C VAL A 159 -5.06 0.71 -2.68
N ARG A 160 -5.34 -0.56 -2.96
CA ARG A 160 -6.22 -1.01 -4.04
C ARG A 160 -7.24 -1.98 -3.45
N TRP A 161 -8.51 -1.70 -3.68
CA TRP A 161 -9.62 -2.44 -3.09
C TRP A 161 -9.88 -3.75 -3.84
N GLU A 162 -9.02 -4.74 -3.63
CA GLU A 162 -9.12 -6.05 -4.28
C GLU A 162 -10.15 -6.97 -3.59
N MET A 163 -10.94 -7.66 -4.40
CA MET A 163 -12.00 -8.57 -3.95
C MET A 163 -11.48 -9.95 -3.55
N ARG A 164 -10.35 -10.39 -4.13
CA ARG A 164 -9.71 -11.70 -3.91
C ARG A 164 -8.22 -11.56 -3.55
N PRO A 165 -7.93 -11.13 -2.31
CA PRO A 165 -6.56 -10.90 -1.85
C PRO A 165 -5.78 -12.22 -1.71
N ARG A 166 -4.47 -12.15 -1.94
CA ARG A 166 -3.50 -13.22 -1.67
C ARG A 166 -2.23 -12.59 -1.09
N LEU A 167 -1.85 -13.00 0.12
CA LEU A 167 -0.69 -12.44 0.84
C LEU A 167 0.53 -12.26 -0.07
N PHE A 168 1.08 -11.04 -0.07
CA PHE A 168 2.18 -10.54 -0.93
C PHE A 168 1.93 -10.51 -2.44
N LEU A 169 1.00 -11.30 -2.99
CA LEU A 169 0.77 -11.39 -4.43
C LEU A 169 -0.25 -10.38 -4.94
N ARG A 170 -1.29 -10.11 -4.15
CA ARG A 170 -2.35 -9.17 -4.50
C ARG A 170 -3.15 -8.71 -3.30
#